data_AF-A0A1G2PS45-F1
#
_entry.id   AF-A0A1G2PS45-F1
#
_cell.length_a   1.000
_cell.length_b   1.000
_cell.length_c   1.000
_cell.angle_alpha   90.00
_cell.angle_beta   90.00
_cell.angle_gamma   90.00
#
_symmetry.space_group_name_H-M   'P 1'
#
loop_
_entity.id
_entity.type
_entity.pdbx_description
1 polymer ?
#
loop_
_entity_poly.entity_id
_entity_poly.type
_entity_poly.pdbx_seq_one_letter_code
_entity_poly.pdbx_strand_id
1 'polypeptide(L)'
;MKYFSIKQDIKTIKDFLQAFSHRFPFATKALKAIFVLIKWPLLIGLVLFGVLFLIIWIYYLPQEMIAKKCGYRIAKPASSLHDNNPCVVADNLRKSISENPQFGFGYETNKKLLELNEMRCTTLKEVDEERMESYNEWTACEKEIRDKFW
;
A
#
# COMPACT_ATOMS: atom_id res chain seq x y z
N MET A 1 38.46 -61.93 -15.96
CA MET A 1 37.72 -60.68 -15.73
C MET A 1 38.38 -59.56 -16.53
N LYS A 2 37.73 -59.02 -17.57
CA LYS A 2 38.28 -57.92 -18.38
C LYS A 2 37.92 -56.60 -17.69
N TYR A 3 38.90 -55.96 -17.07
CA TYR A 3 38.81 -54.57 -16.63
C TYR A 3 38.79 -53.68 -17.88
N PHE A 4 37.61 -53.19 -18.25
CA PHE A 4 37.47 -52.21 -19.32
C PHE A 4 37.99 -50.86 -18.81
N SER A 5 39.21 -50.54 -19.21
CA SER A 5 39.82 -49.23 -19.04
C SER A 5 39.07 -48.22 -19.93
N ILE A 6 38.22 -47.41 -19.32
CA ILE A 6 37.66 -46.19 -19.94
C ILE A 6 38.80 -45.15 -19.92
N LYS A 7 39.76 -45.29 -20.83
CA LYS A 7 40.77 -44.26 -21.07
C LYS A 7 40.18 -43.17 -21.97
N GLN A 8 39.88 -42.05 -21.33
CA GLN A 8 40.24 -40.70 -21.77
C GLN A 8 40.05 -40.35 -23.26
N ASP A 9 38.79 -40.25 -23.71
CA ASP A 9 38.47 -39.48 -24.93
C ASP A 9 37.08 -38.81 -24.84
N ILE A 10 36.78 -38.24 -23.68
CA ILE A 10 35.61 -37.36 -23.51
C ILE A 10 36.16 -35.95 -23.38
N LYS A 11 36.55 -35.33 -24.50
CA LYS A 11 37.05 -33.95 -24.52
C LYS A 11 35.93 -32.92 -24.32
N THR A 12 34.66 -33.32 -24.38
CA THR A 12 33.54 -32.39 -24.19
C THR A 12 32.31 -33.10 -23.60
N ILE A 13 31.53 -32.41 -22.76
CA ILE A 13 30.20 -32.86 -22.26
C ILE A 13 29.29 -33.32 -23.41
N LYS A 14 29.48 -32.71 -24.59
CA LYS A 14 28.80 -33.05 -25.85
C LYS A 14 29.08 -34.47 -26.34
N ASP A 15 30.34 -34.92 -26.30
CA ASP A 15 30.75 -36.25 -26.78
C ASP A 15 30.27 -37.35 -25.84
N PHE A 16 30.27 -37.06 -24.53
CA PHE A 16 29.68 -37.94 -23.52
C PHE A 16 28.18 -38.12 -23.75
N LEU A 17 27.45 -37.02 -23.93
CA LEU A 17 26.01 -37.05 -24.20
C LEU A 17 25.69 -37.80 -25.50
N GLN A 18 26.52 -37.66 -26.53
CA GLN A 18 26.34 -38.34 -27.81
C GLN A 18 26.55 -39.86 -27.66
N ALA A 19 27.64 -40.30 -27.01
CA ALA A 19 27.89 -41.71 -26.73
C ALA A 19 26.82 -42.32 -25.80
N PHE A 20 26.37 -41.57 -24.79
CA PHE A 20 25.34 -42.01 -23.86
C PHE A 20 23.95 -42.10 -24.52
N SER A 21 23.60 -41.15 -25.40
CA SER A 21 22.35 -41.15 -26.17
C SER A 21 22.23 -42.35 -27.12
N HIS A 22 23.34 -42.79 -27.67
CA HIS A 22 23.39 -43.91 -28.60
C HIS A 22 23.27 -45.26 -27.88
N ARG A 23 23.70 -45.31 -26.61
CA ARG A 23 23.71 -46.51 -25.77
C ARG A 23 22.43 -46.69 -24.95
N PHE A 24 21.79 -45.58 -24.56
CA PHE A 24 20.52 -45.58 -23.82
C PHE A 24 19.50 -44.65 -24.49
N PRO A 25 18.98 -45.03 -25.68
CA PRO A 25 18.06 -44.20 -26.46
C PRO A 25 16.78 -43.83 -25.68
N PHE A 26 16.30 -44.76 -24.83
CA PHE A 26 15.17 -44.53 -23.94
C PHE A 26 15.47 -43.51 -22.83
N ALA A 27 16.66 -43.57 -22.22
CA ALA A 27 17.04 -42.62 -21.18
C ALA A 27 17.13 -41.21 -21.73
N THR A 28 17.68 -41.01 -22.94
CA THR A 28 17.73 -39.69 -23.57
C THR A 28 16.38 -39.16 -24.05
N LYS A 29 15.46 -40.02 -24.49
CA LYS A 29 14.07 -39.61 -24.80
C LYS A 29 13.36 -39.16 -23.53
N ALA A 30 13.51 -39.92 -22.44
CA ALA A 30 12.96 -39.56 -21.13
C ALA A 30 13.56 -38.26 -20.60
N LEU A 31 14.89 -38.08 -20.70
CA LEU A 31 15.57 -36.85 -20.28
C LEU A 31 15.10 -35.63 -21.07
N LYS A 32 14.93 -35.76 -22.40
CA LYS A 32 14.36 -34.68 -23.23
C LYS A 32 12.92 -34.37 -22.85
N ALA A 33 12.09 -35.40 -22.61
CA ALA A 33 10.71 -35.20 -22.19
C ALA A 33 10.62 -34.49 -20.83
N ILE A 34 11.45 -34.88 -19.85
CA ILE A 34 11.57 -34.23 -18.55
C ILE A 34 12.05 -32.78 -18.72
N PHE A 35 13.03 -32.54 -19.58
CA PHE A 35 13.54 -31.19 -19.82
C PHE A 35 12.47 -30.27 -20.44
N VAL A 36 11.66 -30.80 -21.37
CA VAL A 36 10.51 -30.08 -21.93
C VAL A 36 9.47 -29.81 -20.85
N LEU A 37 9.15 -30.81 -20.02
CA LEU A 37 8.19 -30.69 -18.92
C LEU A 37 8.62 -29.68 -17.85
N ILE A 38 9.93 -29.51 -17.60
CA ILE A 38 10.45 -28.55 -16.62
C ILE A 38 10.57 -27.14 -17.22
N LYS A 39 10.90 -27.02 -18.51
CA LYS A 39 11.12 -25.73 -19.17
C LYS A 39 9.87 -24.84 -19.13
N TRP A 40 8.68 -25.41 -19.35
CA TRP A 40 7.43 -24.66 -19.39
C TRP A 40 7.03 -24.07 -18.02
N PRO A 41 7.01 -24.83 -16.92
CA PRO A 41 6.82 -24.29 -15.57
C PRO A 41 7.84 -23.21 -15.21
N LEU A 42 9.10 -23.39 -15.60
CA LEU A 42 10.15 -22.39 -15.35
C LEU A 42 9.86 -21.08 -16.09
N LEU A 43 9.46 -21.17 -17.37
CA LEU A 43 9.09 -20.01 -18.17
C LEU A 43 7.86 -19.30 -17.60
N ILE A 44 6.82 -20.06 -17.22
CA ILE A 44 5.60 -19.52 -16.61
C ILE A 44 5.92 -18.84 -15.27
N GLY A 45 6.73 -19.48 -14.42
CA GLY A 45 7.16 -18.91 -13.14
C GLY A 45 7.93 -17.60 -13.32
N LEU A 46 8.83 -17.54 -14.32
CA LEU A 46 9.59 -16.33 -14.64
C LEU A 46 8.68 -15.18 -15.10
N VAL A 47 7.69 -15.48 -15.95
CA VAL A 47 6.72 -14.48 -16.40
C VAL A 47 5.87 -13.99 -15.23
N LEU A 48 5.33 -14.89 -14.42
CA LEU A 48 4.53 -14.53 -13.24
C LEU A 48 5.34 -13.68 -12.25
N PHE A 49 6.59 -14.06 -11.98
CA PHE A 49 7.48 -13.28 -11.13
C PHE A 49 7.77 -11.90 -11.71
N GLY A 50 8.03 -11.81 -13.02
CA GLY A 50 8.25 -10.54 -13.71
C GLY A 50 7.03 -9.60 -13.63
N VAL A 51 5.83 -10.14 -13.81
CA VAL A 51 4.58 -9.38 -13.69
C VAL A 51 4.36 -8.90 -12.26
N LEU A 52 4.51 -9.78 -11.26
CA LEU A 52 4.39 -9.40 -9.85
C LEU A 52 5.42 -8.33 -9.45
N PHE A 53 6.66 -8.47 -9.92
CA PHE A 53 7.72 -7.49 -9.68
C PHE A 53 7.37 -6.12 -10.28
N LEU A 54 6.86 -6.08 -11.52
CA LEU A 54 6.40 -4.84 -12.15
C LEU A 54 5.26 -4.18 -11.37
N ILE A 55 4.28 -4.96 -10.90
CA ILE A 55 3.18 -4.42 -10.08
C ILE A 55 3.75 -3.81 -8.79
N ILE A 56 4.61 -4.52 -8.08
CA ILE A 56 5.25 -4.01 -6.86
C ILE A 56 6.01 -2.72 -7.16
N TRP A 57 6.79 -2.67 -8.24
CA TRP A 57 7.53 -1.47 -8.63
C TRP A 57 6.62 -0.28 -8.91
N ILE A 58 5.55 -0.46 -9.68
CA ILE A 58 4.61 0.61 -10.04
C ILE A 58 3.89 1.17 -8.81
N TYR A 59 3.57 0.33 -7.82
CA TYR A 59 2.85 0.77 -6.63
C TYR A 59 3.76 1.30 -5.51
N TYR A 60 4.91 0.66 -5.28
CA TYR A 60 5.72 0.91 -4.09
C TYR A 60 6.67 2.11 -4.24
N LEU A 61 7.26 2.29 -5.43
CA LEU A 61 8.20 3.40 -5.68
C LEU A 61 7.57 4.78 -5.55
N PRO A 62 6.38 5.04 -6.12
CA PRO A 62 5.74 6.34 -5.93
C PRO A 62 5.43 6.59 -4.46
N GLN A 63 4.95 5.58 -3.73
CA GLN A 63 4.64 5.70 -2.30
C GLN A 63 5.87 6.04 -1.46
N GLU A 64 7.00 5.41 -1.72
CA GLU A 64 8.26 5.70 -1.02
C GLU A 64 8.77 7.12 -1.35
N MET A 65 8.68 7.54 -2.61
CA MET A 65 9.05 8.91 -3.00
C MET A 65 8.13 9.97 -2.42
N ILE A 66 6.82 9.70 -2.37
CA ILE A 66 5.83 10.56 -1.71
C ILE A 66 6.15 10.66 -0.22
N ALA A 67 6.38 9.54 0.46
CA ALA A 67 6.73 9.55 1.89
C ALA A 67 8.04 10.30 2.17
N LYS A 68 9.05 10.18 1.30
CA LYS A 68 10.34 10.85 1.45
C LYS A 68 10.27 12.36 1.20
N LYS A 69 9.42 12.81 0.28
CA LYS A 69 9.33 14.23 -0.10
C LYS A 69 8.20 14.98 0.59
N CYS A 70 7.02 14.38 0.69
CA CYS A 70 5.82 14.98 1.27
C CYS A 70 5.62 14.58 2.74
N GLY A 71 6.38 13.60 3.26
CA GLY A 71 6.16 13.05 4.60
C GLY A 71 4.99 12.07 4.65
N TYR A 72 4.60 11.67 5.86
CA TYR A 72 3.52 10.71 6.07
C TYR A 72 2.15 11.32 5.76
N ARG A 73 1.24 10.46 5.28
CA ARG A 73 -0.14 10.85 4.96
C ARG A 73 -0.84 11.47 6.17
N ILE A 74 -1.32 12.69 6.00
CA ILE A 74 -2.07 13.43 7.03
C ILE A 74 -3.54 12.97 7.02
N ALA A 75 -4.12 12.76 8.19
CA ALA A 75 -5.53 12.42 8.34
C ALA A 75 -6.42 13.60 7.94
N LYS A 76 -7.58 13.32 7.34
CA LYS A 76 -8.58 14.36 7.07
C LYS A 76 -9.10 14.96 8.40
N PRO A 77 -9.42 16.26 8.44
CA PRO A 77 -9.93 16.92 9.64
C PRO A 77 -11.21 16.28 10.17
N ALA A 78 -11.42 16.41 11.49
CA ALA A 78 -12.44 15.66 12.22
C ALA A 78 -13.83 16.31 12.16
N SER A 79 -13.94 17.56 11.69
CA SER A 79 -15.22 18.28 11.51
C SER A 79 -16.27 17.54 10.70
N SER A 80 -15.91 16.53 9.89
CA SER A 80 -16.86 15.71 9.13
C SER A 80 -17.54 14.59 9.95
N LEU A 81 -17.18 14.39 11.22
CA LEU A 81 -17.80 13.38 12.10
C LEU A 81 -19.01 14.00 12.81
N HIS A 82 -20.19 13.73 12.26
CA HIS A 82 -21.38 14.59 12.38
C HIS A 82 -22.11 14.64 13.74
N ASP A 83 -21.97 13.65 14.61
CA ASP A 83 -22.94 13.53 15.72
C ASP A 83 -22.48 14.14 17.06
N ASN A 84 -21.19 14.46 17.23
CA ASN A 84 -20.62 15.01 18.47
C ASN A 84 -19.81 16.30 18.25
N ASN A 85 -20.08 17.03 17.17
CA ASN A 85 -19.36 18.25 16.87
C ASN A 85 -19.73 19.35 17.90
N PRO A 86 -18.76 19.87 18.69
CA PRO A 86 -19.01 20.89 19.71
C PRO A 86 -19.68 22.16 19.14
N CYS A 87 -19.48 22.47 17.85
CA CYS A 87 -20.16 23.57 17.19
C CYS A 87 -21.66 23.34 17.06
N VAL A 88 -22.08 22.13 16.65
CA VAL A 88 -23.50 21.77 16.51
C VAL A 88 -24.18 21.73 17.88
N VAL A 89 -23.46 21.24 18.90
CA VAL A 89 -23.94 21.24 20.29
C VAL A 89 -24.11 22.67 20.82
N ALA A 90 -23.15 23.56 20.56
CA ALA A 90 -23.24 24.97 20.94
C ALA A 90 -24.45 25.66 20.29
N ASP A 91 -24.65 25.47 18.97
CA ASP A 91 -25.76 26.06 18.24
C ASP A 91 -27.13 25.58 18.76
N ASN A 92 -27.26 24.27 18.99
CA ASN A 92 -28.47 23.69 19.57
C ASN A 92 -28.74 24.22 20.97
N LEU A 93 -27.71 24.28 21.82
CA LEU A 93 -27.85 24.76 23.19
C LEU A 93 -28.21 26.25 23.24
N ARG A 94 -27.60 27.07 22.37
CA ARG A 94 -27.95 28.50 22.21
C ARG A 94 -29.43 28.66 21.84
N LYS A 95 -29.90 27.86 20.88
CA LYS A 95 -31.31 27.86 20.47
C LYS A 95 -32.23 27.46 21.63
N SER A 96 -31.92 26.37 22.33
CA SER A 96 -32.72 25.90 23.46
C SER A 96 -32.78 26.91 24.63
N ILE A 97 -31.67 27.58 24.96
CA ILE A 97 -31.65 28.64 25.98
C ILE A 97 -32.52 29.83 25.55
N SER A 98 -32.47 30.22 24.27
CA SER A 98 -33.25 31.34 23.74
C SER A 98 -34.76 31.07 23.74
N GLU A 99 -35.16 29.83 23.47
CA GLU A 99 -36.57 29.40 23.48
C GLU A 99 -37.08 29.18 24.91
N ASN A 100 -36.23 28.66 25.80
CA ASN A 100 -36.55 28.44 27.20
C ASN A 100 -35.29 28.63 28.09
N PRO A 101 -35.17 29.78 28.79
CA PRO A 101 -34.02 30.06 29.65
C PRO A 101 -33.81 29.05 30.79
N GLN A 102 -34.85 28.30 31.18
CA GLN A 102 -34.81 27.27 32.23
C GLN A 102 -34.66 25.85 31.67
N PHE A 103 -34.46 25.68 30.36
CA PHE A 103 -34.30 24.38 29.70
C PHE A 103 -33.21 23.53 30.39
N GLY A 104 -33.48 22.28 30.77
CA GLY A 104 -32.45 21.42 31.39
C GLY A 104 -32.03 21.86 32.80
N PHE A 105 -30.78 22.36 32.95
CA PHE A 105 -30.12 22.56 34.25
C PHE A 105 -30.23 23.98 34.84
N GLY A 106 -31.10 24.82 34.27
CA GLY A 106 -31.25 26.23 34.65
C GLY A 106 -30.28 27.19 33.92
N TYR A 107 -30.63 28.48 33.90
CA TYR A 107 -30.01 29.50 33.05
C TYR A 107 -28.47 29.61 33.21
N GLU A 108 -27.99 29.76 34.44
CA GLU A 108 -26.56 29.92 34.73
C GLU A 108 -25.72 28.70 34.33
N THR A 109 -26.25 27.50 34.55
CA THR A 109 -25.57 26.25 34.17
C THR A 109 -25.50 26.09 32.66
N ASN A 110 -26.60 26.38 31.96
CA ASN A 110 -26.64 26.30 30.50
C ASN A 110 -25.73 27.33 29.84
N LYS A 111 -25.64 28.54 30.42
CA LYS A 111 -24.75 29.59 29.93
C LYS A 111 -23.29 29.14 29.98
N LYS A 112 -22.84 28.56 31.10
CA LYS A 112 -21.48 28.00 31.22
C LYS A 112 -21.25 26.84 30.25
N LEU A 113 -22.25 25.99 30.04
CA LEU A 113 -22.17 24.88 29.09
C LEU A 113 -22.09 25.39 27.64
N LEU A 114 -22.79 26.47 27.32
CA LEU A 114 -22.71 27.13 26.02
C LEU A 114 -21.31 27.71 25.79
N GLU A 115 -20.79 28.50 26.74
CA GLU A 115 -19.43 29.07 26.67
C GLU A 115 -18.37 27.97 26.49
N LEU A 116 -18.49 26.83 27.19
CA LEU A 116 -17.58 25.70 27.06
C LEU A 116 -17.63 25.07 25.66
N ASN A 117 -18.82 24.89 25.07
CA ASN A 117 -18.96 24.31 23.74
C ASN A 117 -18.53 25.29 22.63
N GLU A 118 -18.76 26.59 22.82
CA GLU A 118 -18.26 27.63 21.91
C GLU A 118 -16.73 27.70 21.90
N MET A 119 -16.10 27.60 23.08
CA MET A 119 -14.64 27.50 23.19
C MET A 119 -14.12 26.23 22.49
N ARG A 120 -14.73 25.07 22.75
CA ARG A 120 -14.37 23.81 22.08
C ARG A 120 -14.57 23.86 20.57
N CYS A 121 -15.62 24.53 20.10
CA CYS A 121 -15.87 24.74 18.67
C CYS A 121 -14.76 25.61 18.04
N THR A 122 -14.34 26.67 18.73
CA THR A 122 -13.26 27.55 18.26
C THR A 122 -11.94 26.79 18.16
N THR A 123 -11.55 26.08 19.21
CA THR A 123 -10.35 25.24 19.19
C THR A 123 -10.42 24.14 18.12
N LEU A 124 -11.60 23.53 17.92
CA LEU A 124 -11.77 22.53 16.86
C LEU A 124 -11.60 23.14 15.47
N LYS A 125 -12.12 24.35 15.24
CA LYS A 125 -11.96 25.06 13.97
C LYS A 125 -10.51 25.42 13.69
N GLU A 126 -9.80 25.97 14.68
CA GLU A 126 -8.38 26.31 14.53
C GLU A 126 -7.54 25.07 14.20
N VAL A 127 -7.75 23.97 14.94
CA VAL A 127 -7.05 22.70 14.70
C VAL A 127 -7.43 22.11 13.34
N ASP A 128 -8.70 22.20 12.93
CA ASP A 128 -9.13 21.70 11.63
C ASP A 128 -8.63 22.57 10.47
N GLU A 129 -8.53 23.90 10.63
CA GLU A 129 -7.94 24.80 9.63
C GLU A 129 -6.46 24.48 9.43
N GLU A 130 -5.67 24.37 10.51
CA GLU A 130 -4.25 24.00 10.44
C GLU A 130 -4.05 22.61 9.81
N ARG A 131 -4.91 21.64 10.17
CA ARG A 131 -4.88 20.29 9.59
C ARG A 131 -5.31 20.28 8.13
N MET A 132 -6.28 21.12 7.75
CA MET A 132 -6.78 21.20 6.39
C MET A 132 -5.74 21.86 5.48
N GLU A 133 -5.05 22.89 5.95
CA GLU A 133 -3.91 23.48 5.27
C GLU A 133 -2.80 22.44 5.07
N SER A 134 -2.38 21.77 6.14
CA SER A 134 -1.36 20.71 6.06
C SER A 134 -1.77 19.57 5.12
N TYR A 135 -3.04 19.15 5.15
CA TYR A 135 -3.55 18.10 4.26
C TYR A 135 -3.57 18.54 2.79
N ASN A 136 -3.94 19.80 2.53
CA ASN A 136 -3.95 20.38 1.19
C ASN A 136 -2.53 20.47 0.63
N GLU A 137 -1.56 20.90 1.44
CA GLU A 137 -0.14 20.91 1.09
C GLU A 137 0.37 19.51 0.77
N TRP A 138 0.07 18.53 1.64
CA TRP A 138 0.47 17.13 1.42
C TRP A 138 -0.14 16.58 0.12
N THR A 139 -1.42 16.86 -0.14
CA THR A 139 -2.13 16.40 -1.33
C THR A 139 -1.60 17.06 -2.61
N ALA A 140 -1.26 18.35 -2.56
CA ALA A 140 -0.61 19.05 -3.66
C ALA A 140 0.77 18.44 -3.97
N CYS A 141 1.57 18.18 -2.94
CA CYS A 141 2.87 17.51 -3.07
C CYS A 141 2.73 16.08 -3.62
N GLU A 142 1.77 15.29 -3.11
CA GLU A 142 1.49 13.94 -3.62
C GLU A 142 1.19 13.98 -5.12
N LYS A 143 0.33 14.93 -5.53
CA LYS A 143 -0.05 15.10 -6.92
C LYS A 143 1.15 15.46 -7.80
N GLU A 144 1.97 16.42 -7.39
CA GLU A 144 3.17 16.82 -8.15
C GLU A 144 4.14 15.65 -8.36
N ILE A 145 4.27 14.76 -7.37
CA ILE A 145 5.12 13.57 -7.48
C ILE A 145 4.48 12.56 -8.42
N ARG A 146 3.17 12.26 -8.27
CA ARG A 146 2.47 11.33 -9.16
C ARG A 146 2.52 11.78 -10.62
N ASP A 147 2.35 13.07 -10.89
CA ASP A 147 2.41 13.65 -12.24
C ASP A 147 3.81 13.53 -12.88
N LYS A 148 4.87 13.20 -12.12
CA LYS A 148 6.20 12.89 -12.66
C LYS A 148 6.38 11.42 -13.06
N PHE A 149 5.48 10.55 -12.61
CA PHE A 149 5.51 9.11 -12.91
C PHE A 149 4.50 8.68 -13.98
N TRP A 150 3.49 9.52 -14.26
CA TRP A 150 2.36 9.24 -15.15
C TRP A 150 2.08 10.45 -16.05
#